data_AF-A0A842ZVW7-F1
#
_entry.id   AF-A0A842ZVW7-F1
#
_cell.length_a   1.000
_cell.length_b   1.000
_cell.length_c   1.000
_cell.angle_alpha   90.00
_cell.angle_beta   90.00
_cell.angle_gamma   90.00
#
_symmetry.space_group_name_H-M   'P 1'
#
loop_
_entity.id
_entity.type
_entity.pdbx_description
1 polymer ?
#
loop_
_entity_poly.entity_id
_entity_poly.type
_entity_poly.pdbx_seq_one_letter_code
_entity_poly.pdbx_strand_id
1 'polypeptide(L)'
;MKKTGVIILVGMMTLIALYPSVSANDSGIVVDQELVTVSLANKGLQVDEIIKVTNKGTENVTSLRFWIQQNTQDKPKIVELQSGIELIPLITGNIRTCNLSAVNLTIEPDASITIELTYYLPSNEQNFVKTLLYDTISFSVTYKEGNNEWNLFQGEHLLYGSDVNNAMQIRLYKPTEAPLNITSIVIVFVIVIIALALLLLLLKKKRSKTKKAVVESEDTLTTKKTLLLSLLKDLEKQYRGKAISDETYNKIKDEYKQQAVDTMKKLDDLKK
;
A
#
# COMPACT_ATOMS: atom_id res chain seq x y z
N MET A 1 -87.64 -17.94 2.16
CA MET A 1 -87.41 -16.47 2.12
C MET A 1 -85.99 -16.21 2.60
N LYS A 2 -85.16 -15.65 1.69
CA LYS A 2 -83.72 -15.43 1.83
C LYS A 2 -83.45 -14.10 2.55
N LYS A 3 -83.02 -14.08 3.81
CA LYS A 3 -82.43 -12.90 4.47
C LYS A 3 -81.52 -13.29 5.64
N THR A 4 -80.42 -13.96 5.38
CA THR A 4 -79.35 -14.22 6.38
C THR A 4 -77.97 -14.19 5.72
N GLY A 5 -77.74 -13.21 4.84
CA GLY A 5 -76.51 -13.18 4.02
C GLY A 5 -75.90 -11.81 3.79
N VAL A 6 -76.19 -10.78 4.61
CA VAL A 6 -75.66 -9.42 4.35
C VAL A 6 -74.98 -8.75 5.57
N ILE A 7 -75.03 -9.33 6.77
CA ILE A 7 -74.54 -8.61 7.97
C ILE A 7 -73.04 -8.81 8.26
N ILE A 8 -72.37 -9.80 7.65
CA ILE A 8 -70.94 -10.06 7.90
C ILE A 8 -70.00 -9.26 6.95
N LEU A 9 -70.51 -8.68 5.86
CA LEU A 9 -69.66 -7.95 4.91
C LEU A 9 -69.45 -6.47 5.27
N VAL A 10 -70.26 -5.90 6.16
CA VAL A 10 -70.13 -4.47 6.57
C VAL A 10 -69.23 -4.30 7.79
N GLY A 11 -69.05 -5.35 8.61
CA GLY A 11 -68.16 -5.32 9.79
C GLY A 11 -66.67 -5.51 9.48
N MET A 12 -66.33 -5.94 8.26
CA MET A 12 -64.94 -6.20 7.84
C MET A 12 -64.38 -5.11 6.91
N MET A 13 -65.17 -4.05 6.65
CA MET A 13 -64.78 -2.90 5.82
C MET A 13 -64.50 -1.61 6.62
N THR A 14 -64.57 -1.67 7.95
CA THR A 14 -64.34 -0.51 8.84
C THR A 14 -63.03 -0.58 9.63
N LEU A 15 -62.12 -1.48 9.26
CA LEU A 15 -60.75 -1.54 9.82
C LEU A 15 -59.67 -1.10 8.82
N ILE A 16 -60.04 -0.30 7.81
CA ILE A 16 -59.12 0.33 6.86
C ILE A 16 -59.31 1.85 6.93
N ALA A 17 -59.05 2.42 8.10
CA ALA A 17 -58.84 3.84 8.38
C ALA A 17 -58.54 3.90 9.88
N LEU A 18 -57.31 4.04 10.34
CA LEU A 18 -56.58 5.30 10.38
C LEU A 18 -55.09 4.97 10.58
N TYR A 19 -54.40 4.51 9.54
CA TYR A 19 -52.99 4.86 9.47
C TYR A 19 -52.98 6.28 8.94
N PRO A 20 -52.45 7.27 9.67
CA PRO A 20 -52.21 8.56 9.05
C PRO A 20 -51.28 8.27 7.87
N SER A 21 -51.83 8.36 6.66
CA SER A 21 -51.04 8.49 5.44
C SER A 21 -50.41 9.87 5.52
N VAL A 22 -49.41 10.00 6.37
CA VAL A 22 -48.51 11.15 6.39
C VAL A 22 -47.82 11.09 5.05
N SER A 23 -48.08 12.10 4.22
CA SER A 23 -47.25 12.38 3.05
C SER A 23 -45.85 12.67 3.58
N ALA A 24 -45.01 11.63 3.60
CA ALA A 24 -43.61 11.72 3.95
C ALA A 24 -42.93 12.49 2.83
N ASN A 25 -42.66 13.77 3.07
CA ASN A 25 -41.95 14.62 2.13
C ASN A 25 -40.51 14.77 2.64
N ASP A 26 -39.55 14.25 1.88
CA ASP A 26 -38.12 14.49 2.05
C ASP A 26 -37.49 15.12 0.80
N SER A 27 -38.33 15.67 -0.09
CA SER A 27 -37.86 16.39 -1.29
C SER A 27 -37.09 17.65 -0.90
N GLY A 28 -36.01 17.93 -1.64
CA GLY A 28 -35.16 19.09 -1.39
C GLY A 28 -34.17 18.92 -0.25
N ILE A 29 -34.08 17.76 0.41
CA ILE A 29 -33.03 17.50 1.40
C ILE A 29 -31.66 17.37 0.73
N VAL A 30 -30.69 18.09 1.28
CA VAL A 30 -29.26 17.98 0.99
C VAL A 30 -28.53 17.68 2.30
N VAL A 31 -27.58 16.76 2.26
CA VAL A 31 -26.65 16.54 3.38
C VAL A 31 -25.48 17.50 3.24
N ASP A 32 -25.37 18.45 4.15
CA ASP A 32 -24.22 19.36 4.18
C ASP A 32 -22.95 18.60 4.58
N GLN A 33 -23.08 17.68 5.54
CA GLN A 33 -21.97 16.91 6.07
C GLN A 33 -22.46 15.61 6.69
N GLU A 34 -21.77 14.51 6.38
CA GLU A 34 -21.92 13.23 7.06
C GLU A 34 -20.54 12.71 7.51
N LEU A 35 -20.37 12.63 8.83
CA LEU A 35 -19.15 12.16 9.47
C LEU A 35 -19.41 10.79 10.07
N VAL A 36 -18.70 9.77 9.59
CA VAL A 36 -18.80 8.40 10.10
C VAL A 36 -17.54 8.08 10.89
N THR A 37 -17.71 7.69 12.15
CA THR A 37 -16.65 7.15 13.00
C THR A 37 -16.94 5.68 13.29
N VAL A 38 -16.02 4.81 12.93
CA VAL A 38 -16.07 3.38 13.26
C VAL A 38 -15.04 3.10 14.35
N SER A 39 -15.45 2.47 15.46
CA SER A 39 -14.56 2.20 16.60
C SER A 39 -14.80 0.82 17.20
N LEU A 40 -13.77 0.26 17.84
CA LEU A 40 -13.90 -1.01 18.56
C LEU A 40 -14.61 -0.80 19.90
N ALA A 41 -15.71 -1.50 20.11
CA ALA A 41 -16.48 -1.50 21.35
C ALA A 41 -16.66 -2.93 21.88
N ASN A 42 -17.11 -3.06 23.14
CA ASN A 42 -17.31 -4.37 23.78
C ASN A 42 -18.31 -5.28 23.04
N LYS A 43 -19.22 -4.69 22.25
CA LYS A 43 -20.28 -5.38 21.50
C LYS A 43 -19.95 -5.61 20.02
N GLY A 44 -18.76 -5.24 19.56
CA GLY A 44 -18.40 -5.27 18.14
C GLY A 44 -17.85 -3.94 17.66
N LEU A 45 -18.03 -3.62 16.39
CA LEU A 45 -17.63 -2.34 15.83
C LEU A 45 -18.78 -1.34 15.99
N GLN A 46 -18.59 -0.34 16.84
CA GLN A 46 -19.53 0.77 16.97
C GLN A 46 -19.35 1.72 15.78
N VAL A 47 -20.46 2.06 15.14
CA VAL A 47 -20.53 3.07 14.10
C VAL A 47 -21.35 4.24 14.64
N ASP A 48 -20.71 5.40 14.70
CA ASP A 48 -21.32 6.67 15.05
C ASP A 48 -21.30 7.57 13.83
N GLU A 49 -22.48 7.97 13.35
CA GLU A 49 -22.64 8.87 12.22
C GLU A 49 -23.26 10.19 12.70
N ILE A 50 -22.65 11.31 12.32
CA ILE A 50 -23.19 12.65 12.52
C ILE A 50 -23.56 13.21 11.16
N ILE A 51 -24.86 13.43 10.94
CA ILE A 51 -25.43 13.85 9.66
C ILE A 51 -26.09 15.21 9.83
N LYS A 52 -25.53 16.24 9.20
CA LYS A 52 -26.15 17.56 9.10
C LYS A 52 -26.93 17.65 7.80
N VAL A 53 -28.24 17.82 7.92
CA VAL A 53 -29.16 17.92 6.77
C VAL A 53 -29.75 19.32 6.69
N THR A 54 -29.94 19.81 5.47
CA THR A 54 -30.55 21.10 5.18
C THR A 54 -31.66 20.93 4.15
N ASN A 55 -32.81 21.57 4.40
CA ASN A 55 -33.89 21.62 3.44
C ASN A 55 -33.65 22.75 2.42
N LYS A 56 -33.35 22.40 1.17
CA LYS A 56 -33.22 23.32 0.03
C LYS A 56 -34.46 23.36 -0.86
N GLY A 57 -35.51 22.65 -0.46
CA GLY A 57 -36.83 22.71 -1.09
C GLY A 57 -37.66 23.90 -0.62
N THR A 58 -38.87 24.00 -1.16
CA THR A 58 -39.83 25.07 -0.85
C THR A 58 -40.89 24.66 0.18
N GLU A 59 -40.97 23.37 0.51
CA GLU A 59 -41.95 22.81 1.44
C GLU A 59 -41.27 22.29 2.70
N ASN A 60 -42.01 22.21 3.81
CA ASN A 60 -41.50 21.62 5.03
C ASN A 60 -41.24 20.12 4.85
N VAL A 61 -40.07 19.68 5.29
CA VAL A 61 -39.72 18.26 5.34
C VAL A 61 -40.21 17.65 6.64
N THR A 62 -40.95 16.55 6.52
CA THR A 62 -41.62 15.85 7.63
C THR A 62 -41.07 14.45 7.87
N SER A 63 -40.15 13.99 7.02
CA SER A 63 -39.54 12.67 7.14
C SER A 63 -38.08 12.69 6.69
N LEU A 64 -37.27 11.81 7.28
CA LEU A 64 -35.89 11.55 6.83
C LEU A 64 -35.68 10.06 6.65
N ARG A 65 -34.80 9.70 5.72
CA ARG A 65 -34.40 8.32 5.45
C ARG A 65 -32.90 8.16 5.67
N PHE A 66 -32.52 7.11 6.37
CA PHE A 66 -31.12 6.78 6.60
C PHE A 66 -30.82 5.38 6.10
N TRP A 67 -29.70 5.21 5.42
CA TRP A 67 -29.23 3.89 5.04
C TRP A 67 -28.30 3.36 6.14
N ILE A 68 -28.63 2.19 6.67
CA ILE A 68 -27.86 1.47 7.68
C ILE A 68 -27.65 0.03 7.18
N GLN A 69 -26.41 -0.45 7.31
CA GLN A 69 -26.05 -1.82 6.94
C GLN A 69 -26.90 -2.85 7.70
N GLN A 70 -27.36 -3.93 7.06
CA GLN A 70 -28.35 -4.83 7.69
C GLN A 70 -27.80 -5.72 8.81
N ASN A 71 -26.53 -6.05 8.78
CA ASN A 71 -25.93 -7.01 9.70
C ASN A 71 -25.62 -6.41 11.09
N THR A 72 -26.38 -5.40 11.49
CA THR A 72 -26.27 -4.78 12.81
C THR A 72 -26.65 -5.74 13.92
N GLN A 73 -25.88 -5.78 15.01
CA GLN A 73 -26.13 -6.66 16.16
C GLN A 73 -27.26 -6.16 17.08
N ASP A 74 -27.46 -4.85 17.15
CA ASP A 74 -28.47 -4.19 17.97
C ASP A 74 -29.35 -3.26 17.12
N LYS A 75 -30.51 -2.86 17.67
CA LYS A 75 -31.36 -1.85 17.04
C LYS A 75 -30.59 -0.51 16.95
N PRO A 76 -30.49 0.11 15.76
CA PRO A 76 -29.87 1.43 15.63
C PRO A 76 -30.61 2.47 16.48
N LYS A 77 -29.83 3.34 17.13
CA LYS A 77 -30.32 4.53 17.82
C LYS A 77 -30.17 5.72 16.89
N ILE A 78 -31.24 6.52 16.75
CA ILE A 78 -31.27 7.71 15.89
C ILE A 78 -31.76 8.87 16.74
N VAL A 79 -30.96 9.92 16.90
CA VAL A 79 -31.26 11.07 17.76
C VAL A 79 -31.13 12.35 16.96
N GLU A 80 -32.11 13.26 17.10
CA GLU A 80 -31.95 14.64 16.65
C GLU A 80 -31.23 15.42 17.75
N LEU A 81 -30.05 15.96 17.44
CA LEU A 81 -29.09 16.42 18.46
C LEU A 81 -29.52 17.72 19.15
N GLN A 82 -30.25 18.60 18.47
CA GLN A 82 -30.64 19.90 19.01
C GLN A 82 -31.71 19.76 20.10
N SER A 83 -32.69 18.88 19.88
CA SER A 83 -33.78 18.58 20.81
C SER A 83 -33.48 17.41 21.75
N GLY A 84 -32.53 16.54 21.37
CA GLY A 84 -32.22 15.30 22.09
C GLY A 84 -33.29 14.22 21.94
N ILE A 85 -34.25 14.39 21.03
CA ILE A 85 -35.35 13.44 20.81
C ILE A 85 -34.85 12.23 20.04
N GLU A 86 -35.11 11.03 20.56
CA GLU A 86 -34.89 9.78 19.83
C GLU A 86 -36.00 9.55 18.80
N LEU A 87 -35.60 9.35 17.55
CA LEU A 87 -36.50 9.08 16.43
C LEU A 87 -36.72 7.57 16.31
N ILE A 88 -37.98 7.15 16.21
CA ILE A 88 -38.34 5.73 16.01
C ILE A 88 -38.51 5.47 14.51
N PRO A 89 -37.59 4.73 13.85
CA PRO A 89 -37.69 4.50 12.43
C PRO A 89 -38.66 3.36 12.08
N LEU A 90 -39.35 3.51 10.95
CA LEU A 90 -39.86 2.39 10.18
C LEU A 90 -38.69 1.70 9.46
N ILE A 91 -38.59 0.39 9.60
CA ILE A 91 -37.47 -0.41 9.09
C ILE A 91 -37.90 -1.10 7.79
N THR A 92 -37.25 -0.73 6.67
CA THR A 92 -37.48 -1.36 5.36
C THR A 92 -36.13 -1.71 4.73
N GLY A 93 -35.69 -2.97 4.87
CA GLY A 93 -34.40 -3.39 4.36
C GLY A 93 -33.25 -2.67 5.07
N ASN A 94 -32.39 -1.98 4.31
CA ASN A 94 -31.30 -1.14 4.83
C ASN A 94 -31.78 0.28 5.17
N ILE A 95 -33.01 0.65 4.79
CA ILE A 95 -33.52 2.00 4.98
C ILE A 95 -34.21 2.08 6.34
N ARG A 96 -33.96 3.19 7.05
CA ARG A 96 -34.61 3.60 8.29
C ARG A 96 -35.34 4.91 8.00
N THR A 97 -36.67 4.86 7.97
CA THR A 97 -37.50 6.03 7.68
C THR A 97 -38.04 6.60 8.99
N CYS A 98 -37.59 7.80 9.34
CA CYS A 98 -38.03 8.52 10.53
C CYS A 98 -39.10 9.54 10.14
N ASN A 99 -40.26 9.48 10.80
CA ASN A 99 -41.29 10.51 10.67
C ASN A 99 -41.03 11.59 11.73
N LEU A 100 -40.58 12.77 11.29
CA LEU A 100 -40.28 13.90 12.17
C LEU A 100 -41.56 14.48 12.78
N SER A 101 -42.65 14.53 12.00
CA SER A 101 -43.93 15.10 12.47
C SER A 101 -44.56 14.31 13.61
N ALA A 102 -44.23 13.00 13.74
CA ALA A 102 -44.68 12.17 14.86
C ALA A 102 -44.13 12.63 16.21
N VAL A 103 -43.05 13.42 16.22
CA VAL A 103 -42.43 14.01 17.41
C VAL A 103 -42.44 15.55 17.36
N ASN A 104 -43.34 16.15 16.57
CA ASN A 104 -43.46 17.60 16.37
C ASN A 104 -42.19 18.27 15.84
N LEU A 105 -41.38 17.55 15.06
CA LEU A 105 -40.24 18.10 14.33
C LEU A 105 -40.59 18.28 12.85
N THR A 106 -40.11 19.36 12.26
CA THR A 106 -40.16 19.62 10.81
C THR A 106 -38.94 20.44 10.42
N ILE A 107 -38.47 20.28 9.19
CA ILE A 107 -37.36 21.10 8.67
C ILE A 107 -37.97 22.10 7.68
N GLU A 108 -38.06 23.36 8.09
CA GLU A 108 -38.53 24.46 7.23
C GLU A 108 -37.56 24.72 6.07
N PRO A 109 -38.00 25.37 4.97
CA PRO A 109 -37.11 25.81 3.90
C PRO A 109 -35.89 26.57 4.44
N ASP A 110 -34.72 26.22 3.93
CA ASP A 110 -33.39 26.71 4.35
C ASP A 110 -32.99 26.45 5.82
N ALA A 111 -33.80 25.71 6.58
CA ALA A 111 -33.43 25.26 7.91
C ALA A 111 -32.58 23.98 7.86
N SER A 112 -31.80 23.77 8.92
CA SER A 112 -30.93 22.60 9.09
C SER A 112 -31.18 21.94 10.43
N ILE A 113 -31.03 20.61 10.48
CA ILE A 113 -30.98 19.83 11.72
C ILE A 113 -29.79 18.87 11.68
N THR A 114 -29.39 18.36 12.85
CA THR A 114 -28.29 17.40 12.95
C THR A 114 -28.80 16.10 13.58
N ILE A 115 -28.49 14.99 12.94
CA ILE A 115 -28.88 13.65 13.36
C ILE A 115 -27.63 12.89 13.78
N GLU A 116 -27.70 12.24 14.93
CA GLU A 116 -26.72 11.25 15.38
C GLU A 116 -27.31 9.85 15.21
N LEU A 117 -26.58 8.97 14.52
CA LEU A 117 -26.91 7.56 14.37
C LEU A 117 -25.83 6.73 15.04
N THR A 118 -26.25 5.84 15.95
CA THR A 118 -25.34 4.88 16.59
C THR A 118 -25.84 3.47 16.37
N TYR A 119 -24.97 2.59 15.88
CA TYR A 119 -25.26 1.17 15.69
C TYR A 119 -24.00 0.31 15.81
N TYR A 120 -24.19 -1.01 15.90
CA TYR A 120 -23.10 -1.97 16.09
C TYR A 120 -23.03 -2.97 14.96
N LEU A 121 -21.89 -3.06 14.29
CA LEU A 121 -21.55 -4.10 13.32
C LEU A 121 -20.82 -5.26 14.01
N PRO A 122 -20.81 -6.46 13.42
CA PRO A 122 -20.08 -7.60 13.95
C PRO A 122 -18.58 -7.29 14.09
N SER A 123 -17.93 -7.83 15.12
CA SER A 123 -16.49 -7.61 15.38
C SER A 123 -15.57 -8.14 14.27
N ASN A 124 -16.05 -9.10 13.48
CA ASN A 124 -15.33 -9.68 12.35
C ASN A 124 -15.63 -8.99 11.00
N GLU A 125 -16.40 -7.89 11.01
CA GLU A 125 -16.70 -7.13 9.80
C GLU A 125 -15.42 -6.54 9.20
N GLN A 126 -15.25 -6.73 7.90
CA GLN A 126 -14.06 -6.27 7.18
C GLN A 126 -14.31 -4.96 6.44
N ASN A 127 -15.57 -4.69 6.11
CA ASN A 127 -15.94 -3.52 5.32
C ASN A 127 -17.12 -2.79 5.95
N PHE A 128 -17.01 -1.48 5.97
CA PHE A 128 -18.14 -0.59 6.14
C PHE A 128 -18.77 -0.34 4.78
N VAL A 129 -20.06 -0.64 4.66
CA VAL A 129 -20.83 -0.38 3.43
C VAL A 129 -21.78 0.77 3.71
N LYS A 130 -21.90 1.71 2.76
CA LYS A 130 -22.83 2.83 2.86
C LYS A 130 -23.40 3.22 1.51
N THR A 131 -24.71 3.50 1.48
CA THR A 131 -25.36 4.14 0.31
C THR A 131 -25.88 5.50 0.76
N LEU A 132 -25.51 6.56 0.03
CA LEU A 132 -26.06 7.90 0.27
C LEU A 132 -27.48 7.96 -0.30
N LEU A 133 -28.41 8.57 0.43
CA LEU A 133 -29.82 8.68 0.03
C LEU A 133 -30.21 10.10 -0.42
N TYR A 134 -29.28 11.03 -0.37
CA TYR A 134 -29.44 12.44 -0.71
C TYR A 134 -28.13 12.98 -1.29
N ASP A 135 -28.21 14.09 -2.03
CA ASP A 135 -27.03 14.82 -2.44
C ASP A 135 -26.22 15.24 -1.21
N THR A 136 -24.93 14.94 -1.21
CA THR A 136 -24.06 15.08 -0.05
C THR A 136 -22.86 15.96 -0.38
N ILE A 137 -22.74 17.10 0.29
CA ILE A 137 -21.66 18.06 0.05
C ILE A 137 -20.33 17.52 0.59
N SER A 138 -20.33 16.89 1.77
CA SER A 138 -19.14 16.33 2.39
C SER A 138 -19.45 15.00 3.09
N PHE A 139 -18.65 13.98 2.82
CA PHE A 139 -18.73 12.67 3.46
C PHE A 139 -17.34 12.19 3.86
N SER A 140 -17.18 11.75 5.11
CA SER A 140 -15.91 11.18 5.57
C SER A 140 -16.12 9.98 6.46
N VAL A 141 -15.24 8.99 6.33
CA VAL A 141 -15.24 7.80 7.17
C VAL A 141 -13.89 7.67 7.86
N THR A 142 -13.93 7.55 9.17
CA THR A 142 -12.76 7.49 10.02
C THR A 142 -12.85 6.25 10.91
N TYR A 143 -11.73 5.56 11.08
CA TYR A 143 -11.63 4.43 11.99
C TYR A 143 -10.76 4.77 13.19
N LYS A 144 -11.24 4.41 14.38
CA LYS A 144 -10.59 4.65 15.67
C LYS A 144 -10.28 3.34 16.37
N GLU A 145 -9.01 3.18 16.76
CA GLU A 145 -8.55 2.08 17.61
C GLU A 145 -7.70 2.66 18.77
N GLY A 146 -8.27 2.65 19.97
CA GLY A 146 -7.66 3.31 21.13
C GLY A 146 -7.46 4.81 20.87
N ASN A 147 -6.21 5.27 20.90
CA ASN A 147 -5.84 6.66 20.63
C ASN A 147 -5.48 6.92 19.15
N ASN A 148 -5.51 5.89 18.30
CA ASN A 148 -5.16 6.03 16.89
C ASN A 148 -6.43 6.28 16.07
N GLU A 149 -6.33 7.22 15.13
CA GLU A 149 -7.40 7.62 14.24
C GLU A 149 -6.87 7.64 12.80
N TRP A 150 -7.61 7.01 11.88
CA TRP A 150 -7.23 6.94 10.47
C TRP A 150 -8.42 7.29 9.59
N ASN A 151 -8.24 8.26 8.70
CA ASN A 151 -9.23 8.57 7.68
C ASN A 151 -9.20 7.46 6.61
N LEU A 152 -10.31 6.72 6.50
CA LEU A 152 -10.49 5.65 5.53
C LEU A 152 -11.04 6.18 4.20
N PHE A 153 -11.86 7.23 4.26
CA PHE A 153 -12.46 7.83 3.08
C PHE A 153 -12.78 9.31 3.32
N GLN A 154 -12.66 10.12 2.26
CA GLN A 154 -13.16 11.49 2.20
C GLN A 154 -13.64 11.78 0.79
N GLY A 155 -14.87 12.29 0.66
CA GLY A 155 -15.48 12.66 -0.60
C GLY A 155 -16.26 13.97 -0.47
N GLU A 156 -16.33 14.70 -1.58
CA GLU A 156 -17.00 15.99 -1.67
C GLU A 156 -17.95 15.98 -2.88
N HIS A 157 -19.06 16.70 -2.76
CA HIS A 157 -20.08 16.87 -3.81
C HIS A 157 -20.55 15.54 -4.42
N LEU A 158 -20.91 14.58 -3.56
CA LEU A 158 -21.40 13.26 -3.92
C LEU A 158 -22.89 13.35 -4.28
N LEU A 159 -23.20 13.14 -5.56
CA LEU A 159 -24.57 13.20 -6.07
C LEU A 159 -25.31 11.89 -5.81
N TYR A 160 -26.56 12.00 -5.38
CA TYR A 160 -27.46 10.88 -5.26
C TYR A 160 -28.11 10.57 -6.61
N GLY A 161 -27.85 9.38 -7.14
CA GLY A 161 -28.58 8.81 -8.28
C GLY A 161 -29.48 7.66 -7.82
N SER A 162 -30.80 7.79 -7.98
CA SER A 162 -31.77 6.74 -7.62
C SER A 162 -31.63 5.45 -8.43
N ASP A 163 -31.00 5.55 -9.61
CA ASP A 163 -31.01 4.50 -10.63
C ASP A 163 -29.76 3.61 -10.61
N VAL A 164 -28.81 3.90 -9.70
CA VAL A 164 -27.52 3.21 -9.64
C VAL A 164 -27.30 2.69 -8.23
N ASN A 165 -26.90 1.42 -8.11
CA ASN A 165 -26.58 0.78 -6.84
C ASN A 165 -25.28 1.38 -6.28
N ASN A 166 -25.38 2.56 -5.65
CA ASN A 166 -24.27 3.42 -5.23
C ASN A 166 -23.69 3.03 -3.86
N ALA A 167 -23.64 1.73 -3.56
CA ALA A 167 -23.07 1.24 -2.32
C ALA A 167 -21.54 1.42 -2.33
N MET A 168 -21.06 2.34 -1.51
CA MET A 168 -19.63 2.52 -1.23
C MET A 168 -19.20 1.44 -0.24
N GLN A 169 -18.15 0.69 -0.59
CA GLN A 169 -17.55 -0.31 0.28
C GLN A 169 -16.16 0.17 0.73
N ILE A 170 -16.02 0.43 2.02
CA ILE A 170 -14.82 0.98 2.64
C ILE A 170 -14.22 -0.09 3.54
N ARG A 171 -12.98 -0.48 3.25
CA ARG A 171 -12.27 -1.49 4.04
C ARG A 171 -11.84 -0.91 5.38
N LEU A 172 -12.19 -1.58 6.48
CA LEU A 172 -11.97 -1.09 7.84
C LEU A 172 -10.55 -1.32 8.37
N TYR A 173 -9.80 -2.24 7.76
CA TYR A 173 -8.42 -2.55 8.15
C TYR A 173 -7.42 -2.03 7.11
N LYS A 174 -6.28 -1.52 7.60
CA LYS A 174 -5.12 -1.26 6.75
C LYS A 174 -4.51 -2.60 6.34
N PRO A 175 -4.21 -2.84 5.04
CA PRO A 175 -3.37 -3.97 4.66
C PRO A 175 -2.05 -3.88 5.43
N THR A 176 -1.71 -4.92 6.19
CA THR A 176 -0.39 -5.14 6.81
C THR A 176 0.68 -5.49 5.78
N GLU A 177 0.48 -5.13 4.51
CA GLU A 177 1.60 -4.99 3.59
C GLU A 177 2.43 -3.82 4.10
N ALA A 178 3.38 -4.15 4.98
CA ALA A 178 4.49 -3.26 5.26
C ALA A 178 4.97 -2.76 3.89
N PRO A 179 4.95 -1.44 3.63
CA PRO A 179 5.41 -0.93 2.36
C PRO A 179 6.79 -1.53 2.17
N LEU A 180 6.97 -2.33 1.10
CA LEU A 180 8.23 -2.98 0.79
C LEU A 180 9.30 -1.93 1.01
N ASN A 181 10.12 -2.11 2.06
CA ASN A 181 11.05 -1.07 2.46
C ASN A 181 12.16 -1.08 1.41
N ILE A 182 11.96 -0.28 0.36
CA ILE A 182 12.86 -0.20 -0.81
C ILE A 182 14.27 0.08 -0.31
N THR A 183 14.42 0.86 0.76
CA THR A 183 15.69 1.12 1.44
C THR A 183 16.33 -0.16 1.97
N SER A 184 15.57 -1.06 2.61
CA SER A 184 16.09 -2.36 3.09
C SER A 184 16.53 -3.26 1.93
N ILE A 185 15.78 -3.30 0.84
CA ILE A 185 16.13 -4.09 -0.36
C ILE A 185 17.43 -3.55 -0.99
N VAL A 186 17.56 -2.23 -1.11
CA VAL A 186 18.77 -1.58 -1.64
C VAL A 186 19.98 -1.86 -0.74
N ILE A 187 19.83 -1.79 0.59
CA ILE A 187 20.92 -2.10 1.53
C ILE A 187 21.39 -3.56 1.37
N VAL A 188 20.47 -4.52 1.29
CA VAL A 188 20.83 -5.94 1.09
C VAL A 188 21.55 -6.14 -0.24
N PHE A 189 21.07 -5.50 -1.32
CA PHE A 189 21.69 -5.58 -2.64
C PHE A 189 23.12 -5.01 -2.65
N VAL A 190 23.34 -3.88 -1.99
CA VAL A 190 24.68 -3.26 -1.85
C VAL A 190 25.63 -4.18 -1.06
N ILE A 191 25.16 -4.80 0.02
CA ILE A 191 25.96 -5.75 0.81
C ILE A 191 26.40 -6.94 -0.05
N VAL A 192 25.51 -7.49 -0.88
CA VAL A 192 25.82 -8.60 -1.79
C VAL A 192 26.87 -8.20 -2.83
N ILE A 193 26.77 -6.99 -3.41
CA ILE A 193 27.77 -6.48 -4.36
C ILE A 193 29.14 -6.32 -3.68
N ILE A 194 29.18 -5.77 -2.46
CA ILE A 194 30.43 -5.61 -1.69
C ILE A 194 31.06 -6.99 -1.40
N ALA A 195 30.26 -7.97 -0.99
CA ALA A 195 30.74 -9.33 -0.74
C ALA A 195 31.33 -9.98 -2.01
N LEU A 196 30.68 -9.82 -3.17
CA LEU A 196 31.18 -10.30 -4.46
C LEU A 196 32.50 -9.61 -4.86
N ALA A 197 32.60 -8.29 -4.68
CA ALA A 197 33.80 -7.54 -4.96
C ALA A 197 34.99 -7.98 -4.09
N LEU A 198 34.76 -8.20 -2.79
CA LEU A 198 35.76 -8.72 -1.87
C LEU A 198 36.22 -10.14 -2.25
N LEU A 199 35.29 -11.01 -2.65
CA LEU A 199 35.61 -12.37 -3.10
C LEU A 199 36.50 -12.35 -4.35
N LEU A 200 36.19 -11.49 -5.33
CA LEU A 200 37.01 -11.30 -6.53
C LEU A 200 38.41 -10.77 -6.23
N LEU A 201 38.56 -9.84 -5.27
CA LEU A 201 39.86 -9.34 -4.83
C LEU A 201 40.70 -10.43 -4.15
N LEU A 202 40.08 -11.26 -3.31
CA LEU A 202 40.76 -12.40 -2.67
C LEU A 202 41.24 -13.43 -3.70
N LEU A 203 40.41 -13.74 -4.71
CA LEU A 203 40.78 -14.63 -5.82
C LEU A 203 41.94 -14.06 -6.65
N LYS A 204 41.93 -12.76 -6.96
CA LYS A 204 43.05 -12.08 -7.64
C LYS A 204 44.33 -12.12 -6.81
N LYS A 205 44.25 -11.91 -5.49
CA LYS A 205 45.42 -11.96 -4.59
C LYS A 205 46.02 -13.37 -4.51
N LYS A 206 45.18 -14.42 -4.50
CA LYS A 206 45.65 -15.82 -4.59
C LYS A 206 46.36 -16.10 -5.92
N ARG A 207 45.77 -15.73 -7.06
CA ARG A 207 46.40 -15.92 -8.39
C ARG A 207 47.71 -15.14 -8.57
N SER A 208 47.81 -13.94 -7.98
CA SER A 208 49.02 -13.12 -8.03
C SER A 208 50.17 -13.73 -7.22
N LYS A 209 49.87 -14.34 -6.06
CA LYS A 209 50.89 -15.05 -5.26
C LYS A 209 51.43 -16.30 -5.97
N THR A 210 50.60 -17.02 -6.73
CA THR A 210 51.04 -18.23 -7.46
C THR A 210 51.97 -17.91 -8.65
N LYS A 211 51.91 -16.70 -9.22
CA LYS A 211 52.77 -16.31 -10.36
C LYS A 211 54.20 -15.90 -9.97
N LYS A 212 54.50 -15.67 -8.69
CA LYS A 212 55.82 -15.20 -8.23
C LYS A 212 56.70 -16.27 -7.56
N ALA A 213 56.25 -17.52 -7.48
CA ALA A 213 56.96 -18.58 -6.78
C ALA A 213 57.23 -19.80 -7.67
N VAL A 214 57.62 -19.58 -8.93
CA VAL A 214 58.49 -20.55 -9.61
C VAL A 214 59.91 -20.15 -9.22
N VAL A 215 60.41 -20.76 -8.16
CA VAL A 215 61.83 -20.72 -7.82
C VAL A 215 62.54 -21.35 -9.03
N GLU A 216 63.19 -20.53 -9.87
CA GLU A 216 64.07 -21.03 -10.94
C GLU A 216 65.11 -21.92 -10.24
N SER A 217 65.06 -23.24 -10.48
CA SER A 217 66.00 -24.18 -9.84
C SER A 217 67.42 -23.94 -10.35
N GLU A 218 68.42 -24.28 -9.54
CA GLU A 218 69.84 -24.12 -9.89
C GLU A 218 70.17 -24.74 -11.27
N ASP A 219 69.57 -25.88 -11.60
CA ASP A 219 69.69 -26.55 -12.90
C ASP A 219 69.16 -25.72 -14.07
N THR A 220 68.04 -25.00 -13.88
CA THR A 220 67.49 -24.14 -14.94
C THR A 220 68.36 -22.91 -15.18
N LEU A 221 68.92 -22.32 -14.12
CA LEU A 221 69.80 -21.16 -14.22
C LEU A 221 71.18 -21.51 -14.77
N THR A 222 71.74 -22.67 -14.42
CA THR A 222 73.02 -23.16 -14.99
C THR A 222 72.88 -23.51 -16.47
N THR A 223 71.76 -24.13 -16.87
CA THR A 223 71.45 -24.40 -18.28
C THR A 223 71.29 -23.10 -19.06
N LYS A 224 70.55 -22.13 -18.51
CA LYS A 224 70.35 -20.80 -19.12
C LYS A 224 71.66 -20.03 -19.28
N LYS A 225 72.56 -20.07 -18.29
CA LYS A 225 73.91 -19.49 -18.37
C LYS A 225 74.71 -20.11 -19.52
N THR A 226 74.68 -21.44 -19.66
CA THR A 226 75.40 -22.16 -20.71
C THR A 226 74.89 -21.80 -22.09
N LEU A 227 73.57 -21.75 -22.27
CA LEU A 227 72.94 -21.35 -23.53
C LEU A 227 73.25 -19.89 -23.89
N LEU A 228 73.17 -18.96 -22.95
CA LEU A 228 73.49 -17.55 -23.18
C LEU A 228 74.96 -17.33 -23.58
N LEU A 229 75.89 -18.05 -22.94
CA LEU A 229 77.32 -18.00 -23.30
C LEU A 229 77.58 -18.62 -24.68
N SER A 230 76.89 -19.70 -25.02
CA SER A 230 76.97 -20.30 -26.36
C SER A 230 76.45 -19.35 -27.44
N LEU A 231 75.30 -18.71 -27.20
CA LEU A 231 74.71 -17.75 -28.12
C LEU A 231 75.58 -16.51 -28.31
N LEU A 232 76.21 -15.99 -27.25
CA LEU A 232 77.18 -14.90 -27.35
C LEU A 232 78.40 -15.29 -28.19
N LYS A 233 78.87 -16.53 -28.05
CA LYS A 233 80.01 -17.05 -28.83
C LYS A 233 79.66 -17.24 -30.31
N ASP A 234 78.46 -17.73 -30.60
CA ASP A 234 77.97 -17.88 -31.98
C ASP A 234 77.70 -16.52 -32.64
N LEU A 235 77.17 -15.55 -31.89
CA LEU A 235 77.00 -14.17 -32.35
C LEU A 235 78.36 -13.54 -32.72
N GLU A 236 79.40 -13.76 -31.90
CA GLU A 236 80.75 -13.27 -32.20
C GLU A 236 81.36 -13.96 -33.44
N LYS A 237 81.06 -15.24 -33.66
CA LYS A 237 81.48 -15.96 -34.87
C LYS A 237 80.77 -15.43 -36.13
N GLN A 238 79.48 -15.15 -36.05
CA GLN A 238 78.70 -14.55 -37.17
C GLN A 238 79.17 -13.14 -37.50
N TYR A 239 79.52 -12.35 -36.48
CA TYR A 239 80.11 -11.02 -36.65
C TYR A 239 81.48 -11.08 -37.35
N ARG A 240 82.39 -11.95 -36.90
CA ARG A 240 83.71 -12.15 -37.54
C ARG A 240 83.59 -12.67 -38.98
N GLY A 241 82.55 -13.44 -39.27
CA GLY A 241 82.19 -13.89 -40.62
C GLY A 241 81.55 -12.82 -41.51
N LYS A 242 81.39 -11.57 -41.03
CA LYS A 242 80.69 -10.46 -41.68
C LYS A 242 79.23 -10.77 -42.07
N ALA A 243 78.61 -11.75 -41.42
CA ALA A 243 77.24 -12.19 -41.71
C ALA A 243 76.18 -11.24 -41.09
N ILE A 244 76.59 -10.41 -40.13
CA ILE A 244 75.73 -9.43 -39.43
C ILE A 244 76.44 -8.08 -39.36
N SER A 245 75.69 -6.98 -39.37
CA SER A 245 76.24 -5.62 -39.27
C SER A 245 76.69 -5.26 -37.84
N ASP A 246 77.66 -4.36 -37.72
CA ASP A 246 78.20 -3.87 -36.44
C ASP A 246 77.12 -3.33 -35.49
N GLU A 247 76.13 -2.61 -36.03
CA GLU A 247 75.03 -2.07 -35.25
C GLU A 247 74.13 -3.17 -34.66
N THR A 248 73.83 -4.20 -35.48
CA THR A 248 73.04 -5.36 -35.04
C THR A 248 73.80 -6.19 -34.01
N TYR A 249 75.11 -6.36 -34.21
CA TYR A 249 75.96 -7.10 -33.29
C TYR A 249 76.05 -6.43 -31.92
N ASN A 250 76.33 -5.12 -31.86
CA ASN A 250 76.48 -4.42 -30.58
C ASN A 250 75.18 -4.42 -29.77
N LYS A 251 74.04 -4.17 -30.41
CA LYS A 251 72.74 -4.15 -29.74
C LYS A 251 72.38 -5.52 -29.14
N ILE A 252 72.56 -6.58 -29.92
CA ILE A 252 72.22 -7.94 -29.48
C ILE A 252 73.23 -8.46 -28.44
N LYS A 253 74.52 -8.13 -28.60
CA LYS A 253 75.56 -8.51 -27.65
C LYS A 253 75.34 -7.90 -26.27
N ASP A 254 75.01 -6.61 -26.21
CA ASP A 254 74.80 -5.92 -24.93
C ASP A 254 73.59 -6.47 -24.19
N GLU A 255 72.50 -6.78 -24.91
CA GLU A 255 71.30 -7.39 -24.33
C GLU A 255 71.60 -8.80 -23.77
N TYR A 256 72.23 -9.68 -24.55
CA TYR A 256 72.55 -11.03 -24.06
C TYR A 256 73.62 -11.04 -22.97
N LYS A 257 74.56 -10.09 -22.99
CA LYS A 257 75.55 -9.93 -21.92
C LYS A 257 74.88 -9.51 -20.62
N GLN A 258 73.92 -8.57 -20.67
CA GLN A 258 73.16 -8.16 -19.50
C GLN A 258 72.36 -9.33 -18.92
N GLN A 259 71.66 -10.08 -19.78
CA GLN A 259 70.91 -11.27 -19.36
C GLN A 259 71.80 -12.36 -18.76
N ALA A 260 73.02 -12.54 -19.28
CA ALA A 260 73.99 -13.48 -18.73
C ALA A 260 74.49 -13.03 -17.34
N VAL A 261 74.78 -11.74 -17.16
CA VAL A 261 75.19 -11.16 -15.88
C VAL A 261 74.08 -11.30 -14.83
N ASP A 262 72.84 -10.99 -15.19
CA ASP A 262 71.70 -11.10 -14.28
C ASP A 262 71.43 -12.57 -13.90
N THR A 263 71.64 -13.51 -14.83
CA THR A 263 71.54 -14.95 -14.57
C THR A 263 72.67 -15.45 -13.65
N MET A 264 73.90 -14.95 -13.82
CA MET A 264 75.02 -15.28 -12.92
C MET A 264 74.81 -14.72 -11.52
N LYS A 265 74.32 -13.48 -11.40
CA LYS A 265 74.02 -12.87 -10.10
C LYS A 265 72.96 -13.67 -9.33
N LYS A 266 71.90 -14.13 -10.02
CA LYS A 266 70.89 -15.03 -9.44
C LYS A 266 71.46 -16.39 -9.01
N LEU A 267 72.43 -16.94 -9.74
CA LEU A 267 73.12 -18.18 -9.35
C LEU A 267 74.00 -17.98 -8.11
N ASP A 268 74.72 -16.87 -8.03
CA ASP A 268 75.59 -16.56 -6.89
C ASP A 268 74.76 -16.27 -5.63
N ASP A 269 73.62 -15.60 -5.77
CA ASP A 269 72.68 -15.34 -4.67
C ASP A 269 71.99 -16.62 -4.16
N LEU A 270 71.92 -17.70 -4.98
CA LEU A 270 71.42 -19.02 -4.58
C LEU A 270 72.48 -19.92 -3.91
N LYS A 271 73.77 -19.61 -4.08
CA LYS A 271 74.90 -20.37 -3.52
C LYS A 271 75.42 -19.84 -2.19
N LYS A 272 74.93 -18.68 -1.73
CA LYS A 272 75.18 -18.11 -0.40
C LYS A 272 74.11 -18.55 0.60
#